data_AF-A0ABD5R1I3-F1
#
_entry.id   AF-A0ABD5R1I3-F1
#
_cell.length_a   1.000
_cell.length_b   1.000
_cell.length_c   1.000
_cell.angle_alpha   90.00
_cell.angle_beta   90.00
_cell.angle_gamma   90.00
#
_symmetry.space_group_name_H-M   'P 1'
#
loop_
_entity.id
_entity.type
_entity.pdbx_description
1 polymer ?
#
loop_
_entity_poly.entity_id
_entity_poly.type
_entity_poly.pdbx_seq_one_letter_code
_entity_poly.pdbx_strand_id
1 'polypeptide(L)'
;MSEQGAIDQDFDDAELPYEERVAAALEDVRTEPMPGGVAIDVVTRQAVFVRQEKYESLEAHYEAEGYDLATYKMHPYLPGIGVDNSVYECVYLDGNPQNAHKPGKTYDFPSARLMHFPAEQAWDDSEVGDV
;
A
#
# COMPACT_ATOMS: atom_id res chain seq x y z
N MET A 1 -59.89 21.66 -12.52
CA MET A 1 -59.59 20.23 -12.30
C MET A 1 -58.33 19.98 -13.08
N SER A 2 -57.18 20.09 -12.41
CA SER A 2 -56.49 18.95 -11.75
C SER A 2 -56.22 17.84 -12.76
N GLU A 3 -55.02 17.31 -12.91
CA GLU A 3 -53.72 17.53 -12.28
C GLU A 3 -52.77 16.54 -12.98
N GLN A 4 -51.48 16.89 -13.01
CA GLN A 4 -50.30 16.03 -13.16
C GLN A 4 -50.30 14.82 -14.12
N GLY A 5 -49.18 14.70 -14.83
CA GLY A 5 -48.42 13.46 -14.75
C GLY A 5 -48.15 12.77 -16.08
N ALA A 6 -47.18 13.31 -16.81
CA ALA A 6 -46.17 12.50 -17.50
C ALA A 6 -45.01 13.44 -17.83
N ILE A 7 -44.23 13.81 -16.80
CA ILE A 7 -42.82 14.05 -17.04
C ILE A 7 -42.29 12.64 -17.23
N ASP A 8 -42.04 12.24 -18.48
CA ASP A 8 -41.17 11.10 -18.77
C ASP A 8 -39.80 11.48 -18.22
N GLN A 9 -39.63 11.28 -16.92
CA GLN A 9 -38.31 11.06 -16.34
C GLN A 9 -37.94 9.67 -16.85
N ASP A 10 -37.41 9.62 -18.08
CA ASP A 10 -36.36 8.66 -18.35
C ASP A 10 -35.26 9.04 -17.35
N PHE A 11 -35.36 8.47 -16.15
CA PHE A 11 -34.28 8.44 -15.20
C PHE A 11 -33.15 7.73 -15.95
N ASP A 12 -32.30 8.52 -16.62
CA ASP A 12 -30.87 8.26 -16.58
C ASP A 12 -30.58 8.17 -15.07
N ASP A 13 -30.73 6.96 -14.51
CA ASP A 13 -29.87 6.49 -13.45
C ASP A 13 -28.48 6.72 -14.01
N ALA A 14 -27.96 7.92 -13.78
CA ALA A 14 -26.66 8.34 -14.23
C ALA A 14 -25.69 7.47 -13.46
N GLU A 15 -25.41 6.31 -14.04
CA GLU A 15 -24.46 5.35 -13.54
C GLU A 15 -23.19 6.14 -13.23
N LEU A 16 -22.73 6.05 -11.98
CA LEU A 16 -21.53 6.77 -11.55
C LEU A 16 -20.42 6.54 -12.59
N PRO A 17 -19.62 7.57 -12.93
CA PRO A 17 -18.48 7.39 -13.81
C PRO A 17 -17.64 6.20 -13.35
N TYR A 18 -17.15 5.39 -14.30
CA TYR A 18 -16.40 4.17 -14.01
C TYR A 18 -15.27 4.39 -12.98
N GLU A 19 -14.54 5.51 -13.08
CA GLU A 19 -13.47 5.87 -12.14
C GLU A 19 -13.99 6.04 -10.71
N GLU A 20 -15.17 6.62 -10.51
CA GLU A 20 -15.78 6.81 -9.19
C GLU A 20 -16.25 5.48 -8.60
N ARG A 21 -16.78 4.58 -9.44
CA ARG A 21 -17.19 3.23 -9.01
C ARG A 21 -15.99 2.40 -8.57
N VAL A 22 -14.90 2.43 -9.34
CA VAL A 22 -13.65 1.76 -8.98
C VAL A 22 -13.06 2.34 -7.70
N ALA A 23 -13.06 3.67 -7.56
CA ALA A 23 -12.56 4.32 -6.34
C ALA A 23 -13.37 3.91 -5.11
N ALA A 24 -14.70 3.87 -5.22
CA ALA A 24 -15.58 3.42 -4.15
C ALA A 24 -15.36 1.94 -3.80
N ALA A 25 -15.21 1.06 -4.79
CA ALA A 25 -14.96 -0.36 -4.57
C ALA A 25 -13.62 -0.62 -3.85
N LEU A 26 -12.64 0.28 -4.00
CA LEU A 26 -11.31 0.16 -3.43
C LEU A 26 -11.09 0.99 -2.15
N GLU A 27 -12.08 1.73 -1.65
CA GLU A 27 -11.93 2.68 -0.55
C GLU A 27 -11.35 2.04 0.72
N ASP A 28 -11.79 0.82 1.04
CA ASP A 28 -11.36 0.08 2.23
C ASP A 28 -10.13 -0.81 1.99
N VAL A 29 -9.60 -0.87 0.76
CA VAL A 29 -8.45 -1.70 0.42
C VAL A 29 -7.16 -1.02 0.86
N ARG A 30 -6.52 -1.56 1.90
CA ARG A 30 -5.22 -1.08 2.36
C ARG A 30 -4.09 -1.59 1.45
N THR A 31 -3.51 -0.67 0.69
CA THR A 31 -2.35 -0.95 -0.18
C THR A 31 -1.02 -0.54 0.46
N GLU A 32 -1.04 0.44 1.36
CA GLU A 32 0.16 0.99 1.98
C GLU A 32 0.74 0.09 3.08
N PRO A 33 2.07 0.06 3.26
CA PRO A 33 2.71 -0.65 4.37
C PRO A 33 2.23 -0.13 5.73
N MET A 34 2.05 -1.04 6.69
CA MET A 34 1.54 -0.73 8.02
C MET A 34 2.52 -1.16 9.10
N PRO A 35 2.88 -0.29 10.07
CA PRO A 35 3.62 -0.69 11.27
C PRO A 35 2.96 -1.85 12.02
N GLY A 36 3.74 -2.87 12.37
CA GLY A 36 3.25 -4.12 12.94
C GLY A 36 2.70 -5.13 11.92
N GLY A 37 2.60 -4.74 10.65
CA GLY A 37 2.18 -5.60 9.54
C GLY A 37 3.35 -6.28 8.82
N VAL A 38 2.99 -7.03 7.79
CA VAL A 38 3.94 -7.66 6.86
C VAL A 38 3.85 -6.95 5.51
N ALA A 39 4.99 -6.75 4.87
CA ALA A 39 5.06 -6.31 3.49
C ALA A 39 5.93 -7.27 2.67
N ILE A 40 5.78 -7.25 1.35
CA ILE A 40 6.70 -7.88 0.42
C ILE A 40 7.61 -6.79 -0.12
N ASP A 41 8.93 -6.96 0.05
CA ASP A 41 9.89 -6.23 -0.75
C ASP A 41 9.75 -6.72 -2.19
N VAL A 42 9.18 -5.89 -3.07
CA VAL A 42 8.88 -6.30 -4.46
C VAL A 42 10.13 -6.51 -5.32
N VAL A 43 11.28 -5.95 -4.92
CA VAL A 43 12.56 -6.12 -5.63
C VAL A 43 13.16 -7.49 -5.33
N THR A 44 13.19 -7.90 -4.06
CA THR A 44 13.76 -9.20 -3.64
C THR A 44 12.73 -10.32 -3.58
N ARG A 45 11.44 -9.98 -3.57
CA ARG A 45 10.28 -10.88 -3.40
C ARG A 45 10.26 -11.60 -2.06
N GLN A 46 10.83 -10.98 -1.03
CA GLN A 46 10.90 -11.54 0.32
C GLN A 46 9.96 -10.78 1.26
N ALA A 47 9.40 -11.50 2.23
CA ALA A 47 8.56 -10.90 3.26
C ALA A 47 9.42 -10.13 4.29
N VAL A 48 8.94 -8.97 4.69
CA VAL A 48 9.51 -8.14 5.74
C VAL A 48 8.44 -7.80 6.77
N PHE A 49 8.83 -7.76 8.04
CA PHE A 49 8.03 -7.18 9.09
C PHE A 49 8.27 -5.68 9.14
N VAL A 50 7.20 -4.89 9.08
CA VAL A 50 7.28 -3.42 9.14
C VAL A 50 7.30 -3.00 10.61
N ARG A 51 8.42 -2.48 11.09
CA ARG A 51 8.56 -2.08 12.49
C ARG A 51 7.89 -0.74 12.76
N GLN A 52 8.16 0.24 11.91
CA GLN A 52 7.62 1.60 12.01
C GLN A 52 7.81 2.35 10.68
N GLU A 53 7.01 3.37 10.46
CA GLU A 53 7.37 4.46 9.55
C GLU A 53 8.45 5.30 10.25
N LYS A 54 9.65 5.32 9.68
CA LYS A 54 10.83 5.95 10.29
C LYS A 54 11.00 7.40 9.80
N TYR A 55 10.63 7.67 8.55
CA TYR A 55 10.64 9.02 7.96
C TYR A 55 9.42 9.21 7.07
N GLU A 56 8.91 10.45 7.01
CA GLU A 56 7.76 10.84 6.19
C GLU A 56 8.09 11.03 4.71
N SER A 57 9.37 11.13 4.35
CA SER A 57 9.82 11.31 2.96
C SER A 57 11.25 10.82 2.74
N LEU A 58 11.64 10.66 1.48
CA LEU A 58 13.03 10.36 1.11
C LEU A 58 13.98 11.52 1.40
N GLU A 59 13.48 12.75 1.32
CA GLU A 59 14.24 13.95 1.68
C GLU A 59 14.59 13.93 3.19
N ALA A 60 13.61 13.68 4.05
CA ALA A 60 13.82 13.58 5.49
C ALA A 60 14.81 12.44 5.85
N HIS A 61 14.72 11.30 5.15
CA HIS A 61 15.71 10.23 5.28
C HIS A 61 17.11 10.68 4.83
N TYR A 62 17.22 11.34 3.67
CA TYR A 62 18.50 11.83 3.16
C TYR A 62 19.18 12.82 4.12
N GLU A 63 18.41 13.75 4.68
CA GLU A 63 18.91 14.71 5.67
C GLU A 63 19.45 14.04 6.93
N ALA A 64 18.80 12.97 7.39
CA ALA A 64 19.17 12.26 8.60
C ALA A 64 20.31 11.25 8.40
N GLU A 65 20.30 10.51 7.29
CA GLU A 65 21.17 9.34 7.07
C GLU A 65 22.28 9.60 6.03
N GLY A 66 22.19 10.69 5.25
CA GLY A 66 23.22 11.14 4.32
C GLY A 66 23.28 10.40 2.97
N TYR A 67 22.26 9.59 2.65
CA TYR A 67 22.13 8.92 1.36
C TYR A 67 20.67 8.77 0.94
N ASP A 68 20.45 8.75 -0.38
CA ASP A 68 19.10 8.72 -0.97
C ASP A 68 18.72 7.30 -1.37
N LEU A 69 17.65 6.79 -0.78
CA LEU A 69 17.13 5.47 -1.10
C LEU A 69 16.59 5.39 -2.53
N ALA A 70 16.12 6.46 -3.18
CA ALA A 70 15.70 6.41 -4.58
C ALA A 70 16.81 5.95 -5.53
N THR A 71 18.07 6.25 -5.19
CA THR A 71 19.24 5.91 -6.01
C THR A 71 20.09 4.78 -5.41
N TYR A 72 19.95 4.52 -4.12
CA TYR A 72 20.73 3.51 -3.41
C TYR A 72 20.00 2.17 -3.32
N LYS A 73 20.54 1.15 -4.00
CA LYS A 73 20.04 -0.25 -3.97
C LYS A 73 18.56 -0.41 -4.35
N MET A 74 18.04 0.53 -5.13
CA MET A 74 16.73 0.42 -5.78
C MET A 74 16.85 -0.09 -7.19
N HIS A 75 15.74 -0.67 -7.65
CA HIS A 75 15.61 -1.03 -9.05
C HIS A 75 15.23 0.23 -9.86
N PRO A 76 15.99 0.60 -10.90
CA PRO A 76 15.81 1.88 -11.61
C PRO A 76 14.47 2.01 -12.36
N TYR A 77 13.75 0.91 -12.52
CA TYR A 77 12.44 0.86 -13.18
C TYR A 77 11.29 0.59 -12.20
N LEU A 78 11.52 0.72 -10.89
CA LEU A 78 10.47 0.57 -9.90
C LEU A 78 9.46 1.73 -10.05
N PRO A 79 8.18 1.46 -10.37
CA PRO A 79 7.20 2.52 -10.48
C PRO A 79 6.91 3.15 -9.12
N GLY A 80 6.49 4.41 -9.11
CA GLY A 80 6.07 5.12 -7.89
C GLY A 80 7.19 5.61 -6.97
N ILE A 81 8.47 5.33 -7.30
CA ILE A 81 9.61 5.88 -6.55
C ILE A 81 9.71 7.40 -6.78
N GLY A 82 9.82 8.17 -5.69
CA GLY A 82 9.85 9.62 -5.71
C GLY A 82 10.15 10.22 -4.33
N VAL A 83 10.46 11.52 -4.31
CA VAL A 83 10.90 12.23 -3.09
C VAL A 83 9.87 12.18 -1.95
N ASP A 84 8.59 12.10 -2.31
CA ASP A 84 7.47 12.08 -1.36
C ASP A 84 7.19 10.69 -0.75
N ASN A 85 7.97 9.65 -1.10
CA ASN A 85 7.76 8.34 -0.49
C ASN A 85 8.19 8.34 0.98
N SER A 86 7.26 7.96 1.87
CA SER A 86 7.60 7.56 3.24
C SER A 86 8.63 6.44 3.27
N VAL A 87 9.42 6.38 4.35
CA VAL A 87 10.44 5.36 4.58
C VAL A 87 10.10 4.54 5.81
N TYR A 88 10.04 3.22 5.61
CA TYR A 88 9.73 2.25 6.65
C TYR A 88 10.98 1.51 7.09
N GLU A 89 11.15 1.36 8.40
CA GLU A 89 12.14 0.47 8.98
C GLU A 89 11.56 -0.94 9.03
N CYS A 90 12.23 -1.91 8.41
CA CYS A 90 11.73 -3.29 8.31
C CYS A 90 12.80 -4.33 8.67
N VAL A 91 12.35 -5.53 9.01
CA VAL A 91 13.19 -6.71 9.26
C VAL A 91 12.77 -7.82 8.31
N TYR A 92 13.71 -8.42 7.58
CA TYR A 92 13.39 -9.60 6.77
C TYR A 92 12.92 -10.76 7.64
N LEU A 93 11.79 -11.36 7.25
CA LEU A 93 11.28 -12.57 7.85
C LEU A 93 12.00 -13.77 7.25
N ASP A 94 12.56 -14.62 8.11
CA ASP A 94 13.13 -15.90 7.68
C ASP A 94 11.99 -16.82 7.26
N GLY A 95 12.08 -17.40 6.07
CA GLY A 95 11.11 -18.38 5.57
C GLY A 95 11.06 -19.67 6.40
N ASN A 96 12.06 -19.92 7.25
CA ASN A 96 12.03 -20.94 8.28
C ASN A 96 11.49 -20.36 9.61
N PRO A 97 10.28 -20.74 10.05
CA PRO A 97 9.68 -20.23 11.28
C PRO A 97 10.52 -20.51 12.54
N GLN A 98 11.36 -21.54 12.52
CA GLN A 98 12.25 -21.84 13.65
C GLN A 98 13.29 -20.74 13.90
N ASN A 99 13.56 -19.89 12.90
CA ASN A 99 14.50 -18.78 13.02
C ASN A 99 13.83 -17.45 13.33
N ALA A 100 12.49 -17.37 13.38
CA ALA A 100 11.75 -16.10 13.48
C ALA A 100 12.07 -15.28 14.75
N HIS A 101 12.51 -15.94 15.83
CA HIS A 101 12.88 -15.30 17.09
C HIS A 101 14.33 -14.77 17.11
N LYS A 102 15.14 -15.08 16.09
CA LYS A 102 16.53 -14.65 16.04
C LYS A 102 16.59 -13.15 15.71
N PRO A 103 17.39 -12.34 16.42
CA PRO A 103 17.54 -10.93 16.12
C PRO A 103 17.98 -10.72 14.66
N GLY A 104 17.14 -10.03 13.89
CA GLY A 104 17.44 -9.59 12.53
C GLY A 104 18.06 -8.20 12.50
N LYS A 105 18.68 -7.86 11.37
CA LYS A 105 19.05 -6.47 11.08
C LYS A 105 17.82 -5.72 10.58
N THR A 106 17.72 -4.45 10.93
CA THR A 106 16.74 -3.54 10.34
C THR A 106 17.31 -2.88 9.10
N TYR A 107 16.43 -2.56 8.15
CA TYR A 107 16.74 -1.88 6.91
C TYR A 107 15.62 -0.90 6.58
N ASP A 108 15.99 0.22 5.95
CA ASP A 108 15.05 1.25 5.56
C ASP A 108 14.61 1.05 4.10
N PHE A 109 13.31 1.16 3.84
CA PHE A 109 12.70 0.95 2.52
C PHE A 109 11.71 2.09 2.20
N PRO A 110 11.74 2.66 0.98
CA PRO A 110 10.68 3.55 0.52
C PRO A 110 9.37 2.78 0.35
N SER A 111 8.25 3.46 0.59
CA SER A 111 6.90 2.89 0.42
C SER A 111 6.71 2.21 -0.94
N ALA A 112 7.21 2.83 -2.02
CA ALA A 112 7.11 2.31 -3.39
C ALA A 112 7.74 0.91 -3.61
N ARG A 113 8.64 0.47 -2.72
CA ARG A 113 9.27 -0.86 -2.78
C ARG A 113 8.51 -1.92 -1.99
N LEU A 114 7.57 -1.50 -1.16
CA LEU A 114 6.85 -2.38 -0.26
C LEU A 114 5.41 -2.57 -0.75
N MET A 115 5.04 -3.82 -0.98
CA MET A 115 3.64 -4.19 -1.20
C MET A 115 3.06 -4.69 0.12
N HIS A 116 1.97 -4.09 0.61
CA HIS A 116 1.28 -4.61 1.79
C HIS A 116 0.91 -6.09 1.60
N PHE A 117 1.22 -6.94 2.59
CA PHE A 117 0.83 -8.34 2.62
C PHE A 117 -0.20 -8.52 3.73
N PRO A 118 -1.51 -8.59 3.42
CA PRO A 118 -2.59 -8.52 4.40
C PRO A 118 -2.79 -9.85 5.14
N ALA A 119 -1.75 -10.29 5.86
CA ALA A 119 -1.79 -11.54 6.61
C ALA A 119 -2.89 -11.55 7.69
N GLU A 120 -3.27 -10.37 8.19
CA GLU A 120 -4.37 -10.16 9.12
C GLU A 120 -5.75 -10.46 8.53
N GLN A 121 -5.87 -10.52 7.20
CA GLN A 121 -7.11 -10.89 6.51
C GLN A 121 -7.15 -12.37 6.12
N ALA A 122 -6.12 -13.16 6.43
CA ALA A 122 -6.00 -14.55 5.99
C ALA A 122 -7.10 -15.49 6.54
N TRP A 123 -7.91 -15.02 7.49
CA TRP A 123 -9.04 -15.75 8.08
C TRP A 123 -10.40 -15.11 7.74
N ASP A 124 -10.42 -14.07 6.90
CA ASP A 124 -11.62 -13.35 6.50
C ASP A 124 -11.87 -13.54 5.00
N ASP A 125 -13.13 -13.42 4.58
CA ASP A 125 -13.55 -13.53 3.17
C ASP A 125 -13.56 -12.13 2.54
N SER A 126 -12.37 -11.51 2.48
CA SER A 126 -12.22 -10.15 1.96
C SER A 126 -12.34 -10.15 0.43
N GLU A 127 -13.47 -9.65 -0.08
CA GLU A 127 -13.71 -9.40 -1.50
C GLU A 127 -13.70 -7.89 -1.80
N VAL A 128 -13.27 -7.51 -3.01
CA VAL A 128 -13.44 -6.15 -3.51
C VAL A 128 -14.85 -6.01 -4.06
N GLY A 129 -15.54 -4.91 -3.78
CA GLY A 129 -16.89 -4.67 -4.27
C GLY A 129 -17.00 -4.66 -5.80
N ASP A 130 -18.19 -4.96 -6.32
CA ASP A 130 -18.46 -4.92 -7.76
C ASP A 130 -18.41 -3.48 -8.31
N VAL A 131 -17.93 -3.34 -9.55
CA VAL A 131 -17.85 -2.09 -10.31
C VAL A 131 -18.93 -2.05 -11.38
#